data_AF-A0AA82N7X8-F1
#
_entry.id   AF-A0AA82N7X8-F1
#
_cell.length_a   1.000
_cell.length_b   1.000
_cell.length_c   1.000
_cell.angle_alpha   90.00
_cell.angle_beta   90.00
_cell.angle_gamma   90.00
#
_symmetry.space_group_name_H-M   'P 1'
#
loop_
_entity.id
_entity.type
_entity.pdbx_description
1 polymer ?
#
loop_
_entity_poly.entity_id
_entity_poly.type
_entity_poly.pdbx_seq_one_letter_code
_entity_poly.pdbx_strand_id
1 'polypeptide(L)'
;MRYNFLPSLWILVYVIFVWLYKRSNCNDICNNRKLLHHGIVIIENDTYRYSIHFTHLMRIQHNQSQPVPSERFKNKIDYRYKAYPKFWFSFYGYHVKDIDFYNNHVFVYESNHIGNINNYIRNYKNSESRVLDEDKLLGVQRNFSVNVNGSEVTFTMTILIHPSGKISFYYDNIPTEIEESQFKTRIVGTINCGGNREGHEIRVPAKWIKSGTLVEFEAIGEICSQYNTSETCPNATIWNTTCTWCEKGEKCIIMYNNQDTHDCRVEKTSDVNDLNSSTTTEHGETTSGITEVQVSENLMKTTEETDKQSTTKTTEENKQHKSHWYLYVVIPLVASLFLICIGCIIWRWLLRRKRSNE
;
A
#
# COMPACT_ATOMS: atom_id res chain seq x y z
N MET A 1 41.92 -26.93 13.25
CA MET A 1 41.84 -26.33 11.89
C MET A 1 40.93 -25.12 11.95
N ARG A 2 41.45 -23.90 11.79
CA ARG A 2 40.61 -22.71 11.58
C ARG A 2 40.19 -22.70 10.11
N TYR A 3 38.93 -23.04 9.83
CA TYR A 3 38.38 -22.93 8.47
C TYR A 3 38.11 -21.45 8.18
N ASN A 4 38.99 -20.83 7.39
CA ASN A 4 38.73 -19.53 6.80
C ASN A 4 37.69 -19.72 5.69
N PHE A 5 36.43 -19.41 5.98
CA PHE A 5 35.39 -19.34 4.94
C PHE A 5 35.72 -18.18 3.99
N LEU A 6 35.83 -18.47 2.69
CA LEU A 6 35.98 -17.42 1.69
C LEU A 6 34.74 -16.51 1.70
N PRO A 7 34.89 -15.18 1.57
CA PRO A 7 33.77 -14.23 1.52
C PRO A 7 32.69 -14.58 0.48
N SER A 8 33.04 -15.28 -0.60
CA SER A 8 32.10 -15.70 -1.63
C SER A 8 31.08 -16.76 -1.17
N LEU A 9 31.44 -17.61 -0.20
CA LEU A 9 30.52 -18.60 0.38
C LEU A 9 29.42 -17.91 1.21
N TRP A 10 29.74 -16.82 1.88
CA TRP A 10 28.76 -16.04 2.67
C TRP A 10 27.69 -15.40 1.79
N ILE A 11 28.05 -14.91 0.60
CA ILE A 11 27.08 -14.33 -0.35
C ILE A 11 26.09 -15.41 -0.82
N LEU A 12 26.58 -16.60 -1.18
CA LEU A 12 25.73 -17.71 -1.63
C LEU A 12 24.77 -18.18 -0.53
N VAL A 13 25.29 -18.32 0.69
CA VAL A 13 24.48 -18.65 1.87
C VAL A 13 23.42 -17.57 2.12
N TYR A 14 23.79 -16.30 2.08
CA TYR A 14 22.87 -15.17 2.24
C TYR A 14 21.78 -15.15 1.16
N VAL A 15 22.14 -15.36 -0.11
CA VAL A 15 21.17 -15.42 -1.22
C VAL A 15 20.19 -16.58 -1.05
N ILE A 16 20.66 -17.77 -0.61
CA ILE A 16 19.78 -18.92 -0.33
C ILE A 16 18.83 -18.60 0.82
N PHE A 17 19.33 -18.01 1.91
CA PHE A 17 18.49 -17.62 3.05
C PHE A 17 17.45 -16.56 2.66
N VAL A 18 17.84 -15.51 1.94
CA VAL A 18 16.92 -14.47 1.44
C VAL A 18 15.87 -15.07 0.51
N TRP A 19 16.26 -16.01 -0.37
CA TRP A 19 15.35 -16.65 -1.30
C TRP A 19 14.35 -17.59 -0.61
N LEU A 20 14.83 -18.43 0.33
CA LEU A 20 13.98 -19.31 1.13
C LEU A 20 13.03 -18.51 2.05
N TYR A 21 13.48 -17.39 2.58
CA TYR A 21 12.67 -16.50 3.40
C TYR A 21 11.58 -15.80 2.57
N LYS A 22 11.93 -15.27 1.39
CA LYS A 22 10.96 -14.67 0.45
C LYS A 22 9.86 -15.67 0.06
N ARG A 23 10.22 -16.95 -0.11
CA ARG A 23 9.26 -18.01 -0.38
C ARG A 23 8.39 -18.34 0.84
N SER A 24 8.92 -18.25 2.05
CA SER A 24 8.20 -18.58 3.29
C SER A 24 7.16 -17.51 3.66
N ASN A 25 7.46 -16.21 3.52
CA ASN A 25 6.49 -15.15 3.84
C ASN A 25 5.30 -15.10 2.87
N CYS A 26 5.52 -15.42 1.59
CA CYS A 26 4.40 -15.66 0.68
C CYS A 26 3.56 -16.86 1.15
N ASN A 27 4.19 -17.87 1.74
CA ASN A 27 3.53 -19.12 2.09
C ASN A 27 2.49 -18.94 3.18
N ASP A 28 2.68 -18.09 4.20
CA ASP A 28 1.74 -18.02 5.33
C ASP A 28 0.32 -17.62 4.92
N ILE A 29 0.17 -16.69 3.99
CA ILE A 29 -1.15 -16.25 3.50
C ILE A 29 -1.72 -17.19 2.44
N CYS A 30 -0.85 -17.77 1.62
CA CYS A 30 -1.24 -18.80 0.67
C CYS A 30 -1.67 -20.10 1.38
N ASN A 31 -1.12 -20.37 2.56
CA ASN A 31 -1.45 -21.51 3.40
C ASN A 31 -2.66 -21.23 4.31
N ASN A 32 -2.83 -19.98 4.76
CA ASN A 32 -3.94 -19.59 5.64
C ASN A 32 -4.82 -18.52 4.99
N ARG A 33 -5.72 -18.99 4.12
CA ARG A 33 -6.71 -18.14 3.43
C ARG A 33 -7.54 -17.26 4.36
N LYS A 34 -7.71 -17.63 5.64
CA LYS A 34 -8.45 -16.80 6.61
C LYS A 34 -7.74 -15.48 6.91
N LEU A 35 -6.41 -15.43 6.81
CA LEU A 35 -5.62 -14.21 7.02
C LEU A 35 -5.78 -13.21 5.87
N LEU A 36 -6.12 -13.70 4.68
CA LEU A 36 -6.26 -12.90 3.46
C LEU A 36 -7.46 -11.92 3.54
N HIS A 37 -8.39 -12.12 4.47
CA HIS A 37 -9.48 -11.17 4.73
C HIS A 37 -9.38 -10.50 6.10
N HIS A 38 -8.30 -10.74 6.83
CA HIS A 38 -8.14 -10.23 8.18
C HIS A 38 -7.47 -8.85 8.16
N GLY A 39 -8.29 -7.81 8.30
CA GLY A 39 -7.82 -6.46 8.62
C GLY A 39 -7.80 -6.26 10.13
N ILE A 40 -6.68 -5.76 10.67
CA ILE A 40 -6.54 -5.45 12.10
C ILE A 40 -6.83 -3.96 12.29
N VAL A 41 -7.81 -3.65 13.14
CA VAL A 41 -8.11 -2.25 13.50
C VAL A 41 -7.20 -1.85 14.65
N ILE A 42 -6.36 -0.85 14.42
CA ILE A 42 -5.41 -0.34 15.41
C ILE A 42 -6.08 0.74 16.24
N ILE A 43 -6.69 1.74 15.59
CA ILE A 43 -7.44 2.79 16.28
C ILE A 43 -8.75 3.01 15.53
N GLU A 44 -9.81 3.23 16.30
CA GLU A 44 -11.11 3.63 15.79
C GLU A 44 -11.82 4.51 16.80
N ASN A 45 -12.32 5.65 16.34
CA ASN A 45 -13.29 6.50 17.03
C ASN A 45 -14.34 6.97 16.01
N ASP A 46 -15.14 7.99 16.33
CA ASP A 46 -16.24 8.44 15.45
C ASP A 46 -15.77 9.22 14.21
N THR A 47 -14.55 9.78 14.23
CA THR A 47 -14.02 10.61 13.13
C THR A 47 -12.78 10.03 12.47
N TYR A 48 -12.22 8.98 13.04
CA TYR A 48 -10.94 8.41 12.64
C TYR A 48 -10.93 6.89 12.74
N ARG A 49 -10.34 6.23 11.74
CA ARG A 49 -9.98 4.81 11.81
C ARG A 49 -8.65 4.56 11.13
N TYR A 50 -7.80 3.80 11.79
CA TYR A 50 -6.54 3.31 11.25
C TYR A 50 -6.51 1.78 11.34
N SER A 51 -6.23 1.12 10.22
CA SER A 51 -6.23 -0.34 10.16
C SER A 51 -5.18 -0.88 9.20
N ILE A 52 -4.65 -2.06 9.54
CA ILE A 52 -3.64 -2.77 8.78
C ILE A 52 -4.31 -3.92 8.04
N HIS A 53 -4.14 -3.95 6.73
CA HIS A 53 -4.55 -5.04 5.85
C HIS A 53 -3.29 -5.61 5.21
N PHE A 54 -3.30 -6.88 4.84
CA PHE A 54 -2.14 -7.66 4.38
C PHE A 54 -0.92 -6.84 3.87
N THR A 55 -1.10 -6.10 2.76
CA THR A 55 -0.07 -5.27 2.12
C THR A 55 -0.38 -3.79 2.15
N HIS A 56 -1.40 -3.34 2.87
CA HIS A 56 -1.85 -1.95 2.84
C HIS A 56 -2.26 -1.44 4.22
N LEU A 57 -1.88 -0.21 4.52
CA LEU A 57 -2.45 0.59 5.58
C LEU A 57 -3.70 1.27 5.05
N MET A 58 -4.77 1.28 5.84
CA MET A 58 -5.99 2.03 5.55
C MET A 58 -6.21 3.05 6.65
N ARG A 59 -6.20 4.33 6.25
CA ARG A 59 -6.54 5.48 7.09
C ARG A 59 -7.91 6.02 6.64
N ILE A 60 -8.80 6.27 7.58
CA ILE A 60 -10.10 6.89 7.35
C ILE A 60 -10.19 8.13 8.23
N GLN A 61 -10.55 9.26 7.64
CA GLN A 61 -10.75 10.53 8.34
C GLN A 61 -12.08 11.13 7.90
N HIS A 62 -12.88 11.55 8.87
CA HIS A 62 -14.11 12.29 8.66
C HIS A 62 -13.85 13.81 8.67
N ASN A 63 -14.84 14.62 8.26
CA ASN A 63 -14.78 16.08 8.20
C ASN A 63 -13.57 16.64 7.41
N GLN A 64 -13.19 15.94 6.34
CA GLN A 64 -12.16 16.39 5.41
C GLN A 64 -12.77 17.23 4.29
N SER A 65 -12.03 18.23 3.82
CA SER A 65 -12.37 18.94 2.59
C SER A 65 -12.00 18.10 1.37
N GLN A 66 -12.59 18.45 0.23
CA GLN A 66 -12.29 17.79 -1.03
C GLN A 66 -10.78 17.94 -1.35
N PRO A 67 -10.03 16.83 -1.52
CA PRO A 67 -8.58 16.89 -1.69
C PRO A 67 -8.14 17.54 -3.02
N VAL A 68 -9.03 17.59 -4.01
CA VAL A 68 -8.78 18.17 -5.33
C VAL A 68 -10.05 18.88 -5.82
N PRO A 69 -9.98 20.16 -6.21
CA PRO A 69 -11.12 20.89 -6.76
C PRO A 69 -11.75 20.18 -7.97
N SER A 70 -13.08 20.15 -8.02
CA SER A 70 -13.84 19.44 -9.06
C SER A 70 -13.56 19.95 -10.48
N GLU A 71 -13.18 21.22 -10.65
CA GLU A 71 -12.87 21.83 -11.95
C GLU A 71 -11.62 21.23 -12.62
N ARG A 72 -10.77 20.55 -11.84
CA ARG A 72 -9.58 19.87 -12.39
C ARG A 72 -9.94 18.59 -13.15
N PHE A 73 -11.10 18.00 -12.90
CA PHE A 73 -11.59 16.84 -13.63
C PHE A 73 -12.24 17.26 -14.95
N LYS A 74 -11.43 17.40 -16.00
CA LYS A 74 -11.83 18.02 -17.27
C LYS A 74 -12.46 17.04 -18.27
N ASN A 75 -12.01 15.79 -18.28
CA ASN A 75 -12.33 14.85 -19.36
C ASN A 75 -13.54 13.98 -19.00
N LYS A 76 -14.71 14.23 -19.61
CA LYS A 76 -15.90 13.37 -19.45
C LYS A 76 -15.63 11.98 -20.06
N ILE A 77 -16.06 10.93 -19.37
CA ILE A 77 -15.99 9.54 -19.85
C ILE A 77 -17.37 9.12 -20.33
N ASP A 78 -17.51 8.81 -21.63
CA ASP A 78 -18.78 8.31 -22.16
C ASP A 78 -18.94 6.80 -21.98
N TYR A 79 -17.85 6.04 -22.10
CA TYR A 79 -17.87 4.58 -21.96
C TYR A 79 -16.62 4.05 -21.26
N ARG A 80 -15.45 4.43 -21.79
CA ARG A 80 -14.15 3.93 -21.36
C ARG A 80 -13.10 5.01 -21.53
N TYR A 81 -12.20 5.16 -20.55
CA TYR A 81 -11.03 6.03 -20.65
C TYR A 81 -9.79 5.26 -20.23
N LYS A 82 -8.85 5.09 -21.15
CA LYS A 82 -7.57 4.44 -20.88
C LYS A 82 -6.52 5.51 -20.56
N ALA A 83 -5.97 5.47 -19.36
CA ALA A 83 -4.92 6.35 -18.89
C ALA A 83 -3.58 5.62 -18.81
N TYR A 84 -2.51 6.33 -19.14
CA TYR A 84 -1.13 5.88 -18.97
C TYR A 84 -0.47 6.81 -17.96
N PRO A 85 -0.41 6.41 -16.67
CA PRO A 85 0.18 7.25 -15.62
C PRO A 85 1.55 7.76 -16.05
N LYS A 86 1.74 9.07 -15.96
CA LYS A 86 3.02 9.73 -16.27
C LYS A 86 4.05 9.59 -15.14
N PHE A 87 3.67 8.86 -14.10
CA PHE A 87 4.48 8.52 -12.94
C PHE A 87 4.44 7.01 -12.74
N TRP A 88 5.51 6.48 -12.16
CA TRP A 88 5.60 5.07 -11.81
C TRP A 88 5.02 4.84 -10.42
N PHE A 89 4.21 3.79 -10.27
CA PHE A 89 3.76 3.34 -8.95
C PHE A 89 3.49 1.83 -8.98
N SER A 90 3.42 1.23 -7.79
CA SER A 90 3.13 -0.20 -7.62
C SER A 90 1.75 -0.43 -7.05
N PHE A 91 1.08 -1.48 -7.53
CA PHE A 91 -0.20 -1.94 -7.00
C PHE A 91 -0.09 -3.44 -6.71
N TYR A 92 -0.24 -3.82 -5.43
CA TYR A 92 -0.02 -5.21 -4.98
C TYR A 92 1.36 -5.78 -5.38
N GLY A 93 2.40 -4.93 -5.37
CA GLY A 93 3.76 -5.30 -5.76
C GLY A 93 4.01 -5.39 -7.27
N TYR A 94 2.98 -5.21 -8.10
CA TYR A 94 3.11 -5.15 -9.55
C TYR A 94 3.31 -3.71 -10.01
N HIS A 95 4.13 -3.56 -11.04
CA HIS A 95 4.43 -2.27 -11.63
C HIS A 95 3.29 -1.86 -12.60
N VAL A 96 2.53 -0.81 -12.29
CA VAL A 96 1.39 -0.40 -13.12
C VAL A 96 1.86 0.27 -14.40
N LYS A 97 1.34 -0.17 -15.55
CA LYS A 97 1.60 0.43 -16.86
C LYS A 97 0.44 1.26 -17.38
N ASP A 98 -0.78 0.76 -17.20
CA ASP A 98 -1.97 1.47 -17.61
C ASP A 98 -3.16 1.20 -16.69
N ILE A 99 -4.08 2.13 -16.71
CA ILE A 99 -5.33 2.11 -15.96
C ILE A 99 -6.47 2.33 -16.92
N ASP A 100 -7.56 1.61 -16.69
CA ASP A 100 -8.76 1.71 -17.48
C ASP A 100 -9.95 2.06 -16.61
N PHE A 101 -10.49 3.25 -16.84
CA PHE A 101 -11.72 3.71 -16.22
C PHE A 101 -12.88 3.24 -17.08
N TYR A 102 -13.59 2.22 -16.60
CA TYR A 102 -14.69 1.59 -17.32
C TYR A 102 -15.91 1.47 -16.41
N ASN A 103 -16.98 2.18 -16.77
CA ASN A 103 -18.19 2.26 -15.96
C ASN A 103 -17.83 2.65 -14.50
N ASN A 104 -18.25 1.82 -13.53
CA ASN A 104 -18.03 2.01 -12.09
C ASN A 104 -16.72 1.41 -11.57
N HIS A 105 -15.87 0.92 -12.47
CA HIS A 105 -14.67 0.17 -12.14
C HIS A 105 -13.44 0.88 -12.67
N VAL A 106 -12.34 0.75 -11.93
CA VAL A 106 -11.01 1.17 -12.37
C VAL A 106 -10.16 -0.09 -12.42
N PHE A 107 -9.86 -0.55 -13.63
CA PHE A 107 -9.05 -1.74 -13.86
C PHE A 107 -7.58 -1.33 -13.93
N VAL A 108 -6.71 -2.10 -13.27
CA VAL A 108 -5.28 -1.83 -13.18
C VAL A 108 -4.51 -2.91 -13.91
N TYR A 109 -3.54 -2.51 -14.74
CA TYR A 109 -2.77 -3.41 -15.61
C TYR A 109 -1.26 -3.19 -15.48
N GLU A 110 -0.51 -4.29 -15.50
CA GLU A 110 0.94 -4.28 -15.79
C GLU A 110 1.16 -4.70 -17.25
N SER A 111 1.07 -6.01 -17.51
CA SER A 111 0.97 -6.59 -18.86
C SER A 111 -0.38 -7.28 -19.06
N ASN A 112 -0.93 -7.77 -17.94
CA ASN A 112 -2.24 -8.35 -17.80
C ASN A 112 -2.98 -7.59 -16.68
N HIS A 113 -4.26 -7.88 -16.54
CA HIS A 113 -5.07 -7.39 -15.43
C HIS A 113 -4.48 -7.87 -14.10
N ILE A 114 -4.23 -6.94 -13.17
CA ILE A 114 -3.68 -7.24 -11.83
C ILE A 114 -4.66 -6.93 -10.70
N GLY A 115 -5.69 -6.12 -10.96
CA GLY A 115 -6.72 -5.84 -9.97
C GLY A 115 -7.65 -4.69 -10.32
N ASN A 116 -8.50 -4.32 -9.36
CA ASN A 116 -9.59 -3.36 -9.53
C ASN A 116 -9.67 -2.40 -8.33
N ILE A 117 -9.90 -1.13 -8.60
CA ILE A 117 -10.27 -0.11 -7.61
C ILE A 117 -11.74 0.23 -7.89
N ASN A 118 -12.61 -0.01 -6.93
CA ASN A 118 -14.06 0.14 -7.10
C ASN A 118 -14.60 1.15 -6.09
N ASN A 119 -15.48 2.03 -6.56
CA ASN A 119 -16.10 3.07 -5.75
C ASN A 119 -17.43 3.45 -6.41
N TYR A 120 -18.50 2.79 -5.97
CA TYR A 120 -19.81 2.92 -6.59
C TYR A 120 -20.94 2.58 -5.62
N ILE A 121 -22.14 2.99 -5.98
CA ILE A 121 -23.39 2.62 -5.31
C ILE A 121 -24.18 1.62 -6.18
N ARG A 122 -24.96 0.75 -5.55
CA ARG A 122 -25.96 -0.05 -6.26
C ARG A 122 -27.19 0.80 -6.64
N ASN A 123 -27.96 0.36 -7.64
CA ASN A 123 -29.28 0.91 -7.97
C ASN A 123 -29.34 2.42 -8.29
N TYR A 124 -28.26 2.99 -8.82
CA TYR A 124 -28.30 4.37 -9.31
C TYR A 124 -29.05 4.50 -10.62
N LYS A 125 -29.62 5.68 -10.86
CA LYS A 125 -30.36 6.03 -12.08
C LYS A 125 -29.41 6.45 -13.20
N ASN A 126 -28.48 7.33 -12.89
CA ASN A 126 -27.49 7.84 -13.83
C ASN A 126 -26.15 8.06 -13.12
N SER A 127 -25.05 8.00 -13.88
CA SER A 127 -23.71 8.27 -13.39
C SER A 127 -22.93 9.06 -14.45
N GLU A 128 -22.36 10.20 -14.07
CA GLU A 128 -21.41 10.93 -14.91
C GLU A 128 -20.01 10.81 -14.33
N SER A 129 -19.02 10.46 -15.17
CA SER A 129 -17.63 10.31 -14.76
C SER A 129 -16.73 11.33 -15.45
N ARG A 130 -15.77 11.88 -14.71
CA ARG A 130 -14.74 12.79 -15.22
C ARG A 130 -13.36 12.37 -14.73
N VAL A 131 -12.34 12.49 -15.59
CA VAL A 131 -10.96 12.08 -15.31
C VAL A 131 -10.07 13.28 -15.06
N LEU A 132 -9.15 13.09 -14.13
CA LEU A 132 -7.97 13.90 -13.87
C LEU A 132 -6.75 13.07 -14.30
N ASP A 133 -6.03 13.47 -15.35
CA ASP A 133 -4.84 12.75 -15.85
C ASP A 133 -3.66 13.72 -15.98
N GLU A 134 -3.02 13.98 -14.84
CA GLU A 134 -1.92 14.92 -14.71
C GLU A 134 -0.59 14.21 -14.37
N ASP A 135 0.52 14.94 -14.51
CA ASP A 135 1.88 14.40 -14.38
C ASP A 135 2.18 13.77 -13.01
N LYS A 136 1.51 14.24 -11.96
CA LYS A 136 1.72 13.79 -10.56
C LYS A 136 0.43 13.34 -9.88
N LEU A 137 -0.66 13.17 -10.62
CA LEU A 137 -1.93 12.78 -10.04
C LEU A 137 -2.85 12.22 -11.12
N LEU A 138 -3.39 11.04 -10.86
CA LEU A 138 -4.42 10.43 -11.69
C LEU A 138 -5.67 10.24 -10.84
N GLY A 139 -6.86 10.42 -11.41
CA GLY A 139 -8.09 10.21 -10.66
C GLY A 139 -9.33 10.20 -11.51
N VAL A 140 -10.43 9.73 -10.91
CA VAL A 140 -11.77 9.78 -11.49
C VAL A 140 -12.74 10.29 -10.45
N GLN A 141 -13.58 11.24 -10.86
CA GLN A 141 -14.72 11.74 -10.09
C GLN A 141 -15.99 11.19 -10.73
N ARG A 142 -16.89 10.63 -9.92
CA ARG A 142 -18.18 10.12 -10.36
C ARG A 142 -19.32 10.81 -9.63
N ASN A 143 -20.24 11.40 -10.37
CA ASN A 143 -21.48 11.95 -9.85
C ASN A 143 -22.60 10.95 -10.09
N PHE A 144 -23.22 10.47 -9.01
CA PHE A 144 -24.33 9.52 -9.06
C PHE A 144 -25.65 10.23 -8.80
N SER A 145 -26.66 9.96 -9.63
CA SER A 145 -28.06 10.33 -9.38
C SER A 145 -28.81 9.12 -8.82
N VAL A 146 -29.45 9.29 -7.67
CA VAL A 146 -30.27 8.25 -7.03
C VAL A 146 -31.61 8.82 -6.60
N ASN A 147 -32.63 7.96 -6.50
CA ASN A 147 -33.94 8.38 -5.97
C ASN A 147 -34.00 8.04 -4.48
N VAL A 148 -34.17 9.06 -3.65
CA VAL A 148 -34.34 8.96 -2.19
C VAL A 148 -35.68 9.59 -1.84
N ASN A 149 -36.59 8.81 -1.27
CA ASN A 149 -37.92 9.26 -0.85
C ASN A 149 -38.71 10.01 -1.96
N GLY A 150 -38.58 9.57 -3.21
CA GLY A 150 -39.25 10.17 -4.36
C GLY A 150 -38.51 11.35 -4.99
N SER A 151 -37.43 11.85 -4.39
CA SER A 151 -36.62 12.95 -4.90
C SER A 151 -35.32 12.44 -5.51
N GLU A 152 -34.90 13.02 -6.63
CA GLU A 152 -33.59 12.74 -7.21
C GLU A 152 -32.53 13.55 -6.48
N VAL A 153 -31.57 12.85 -5.88
CA VAL A 153 -30.42 13.46 -5.19
C VAL A 153 -29.13 13.05 -5.89
N THR A 154 -28.17 13.97 -5.94
CA THR A 154 -26.86 13.76 -6.55
C THR A 154 -25.77 13.81 -5.50
N PHE A 155 -24.78 12.94 -5.65
CA PHE A 155 -23.61 12.91 -4.79
C PHE A 155 -22.37 12.49 -5.56
N THR A 156 -21.20 12.78 -5.01
CA THR A 156 -19.93 12.59 -5.69
C THR A 156 -19.05 11.60 -4.95
N MET A 157 -18.45 10.68 -5.68
CA MET A 157 -17.42 9.78 -5.18
C MET A 157 -16.17 9.92 -6.05
N THR A 158 -15.02 10.16 -5.42
CA THR A 158 -13.75 10.43 -6.11
C THR A 158 -12.72 9.38 -5.74
N ILE A 159 -11.97 8.92 -6.74
CA ILE A 159 -10.76 8.10 -6.58
C ILE A 159 -9.56 8.93 -7.05
N LEU A 160 -8.50 8.95 -6.25
CA LEU A 160 -7.19 9.52 -6.60
C LEU A 160 -6.10 8.46 -6.47
N ILE A 161 -5.10 8.54 -7.34
CA ILE A 161 -3.93 7.67 -7.39
C ILE A 161 -2.71 8.57 -7.44
N HIS A 162 -1.87 8.44 -6.42
CA HIS A 162 -0.69 9.27 -6.22
C HIS A 162 0.59 8.57 -6.72
N PRO A 163 1.66 9.32 -7.02
CA PRO A 163 2.96 8.76 -7.40
C PRO A 163 3.58 7.82 -6.36
N SER A 164 3.24 7.99 -5.08
CA SER A 164 3.67 7.07 -4.02
C SER A 164 3.00 5.68 -4.09
N GLY A 165 1.99 5.50 -4.95
CA GLY A 165 1.10 4.35 -4.94
C GLY A 165 -0.05 4.46 -3.94
N LYS A 166 -0.13 5.57 -3.19
CA LYS A 166 -1.29 5.86 -2.33
C LYS A 166 -2.56 5.99 -3.18
N ILE A 167 -3.64 5.34 -2.74
CA ILE A 167 -4.97 5.43 -3.36
C ILE A 167 -5.91 6.09 -2.38
N SER A 168 -6.57 7.17 -2.79
CA SER A 168 -7.48 7.92 -1.94
C SER A 168 -8.90 7.88 -2.47
N PHE A 169 -9.88 7.69 -1.59
CA PHE A 169 -11.30 7.81 -1.87
C PHE A 169 -11.87 8.99 -1.10
N TYR A 170 -12.63 9.85 -1.76
CA TYR A 170 -13.35 10.95 -1.12
C TYR A 170 -14.83 10.88 -1.46
N TYR A 171 -15.68 11.21 -0.51
CA TYR A 171 -17.12 11.16 -0.66
C TYR A 171 -17.74 12.52 -0.30
N ASP A 172 -18.62 13.01 -1.17
CA ASP A 172 -19.21 14.33 -1.03
C ASP A 172 -20.72 14.27 -1.27
N ASN A 173 -21.47 15.00 -0.45
CA ASN A 173 -22.92 15.09 -0.48
C ASN A 173 -23.65 13.74 -0.40
N ILE A 174 -23.07 12.74 0.31
CA ILE A 174 -23.71 11.43 0.49
C ILE A 174 -24.99 11.56 1.35
N PRO A 175 -26.18 11.23 0.83
CA PRO A 175 -27.42 11.29 1.59
C PRO A 175 -27.45 10.28 2.75
N THR A 176 -27.97 10.70 3.90
CA THR A 176 -28.00 9.88 5.13
C THR A 176 -29.06 8.78 5.10
N GLU A 177 -30.06 8.89 4.23
CA GLU A 177 -31.20 7.97 4.11
C GLU A 177 -30.86 6.71 3.32
N ILE A 178 -29.72 6.71 2.60
CA ILE A 178 -29.30 5.56 1.80
C ILE A 178 -28.73 4.48 2.73
N GLU A 179 -29.23 3.26 2.60
CA GLU A 179 -28.69 2.12 3.33
C GLU A 179 -27.19 1.91 3.04
N GLU A 180 -26.40 1.81 4.10
CA GLU A 180 -24.95 1.59 4.03
C GLU A 180 -24.56 0.40 3.11
N SER A 181 -25.41 -0.64 3.07
CA SER A 181 -25.22 -1.85 2.27
C SER A 181 -25.18 -1.63 0.74
N GLN A 182 -25.67 -0.48 0.27
CA GLN A 182 -25.71 -0.13 -1.14
C GLN A 182 -24.35 0.35 -1.65
N PHE A 183 -23.53 0.93 -0.77
CA PHE A 183 -22.21 1.45 -1.13
C PHE A 183 -21.18 0.33 -1.24
N LYS A 184 -20.33 0.43 -2.26
CA LYS A 184 -19.23 -0.49 -2.51
C LYS A 184 -17.95 0.27 -2.84
N THR A 185 -17.12 0.45 -1.81
CA THR A 185 -15.74 0.91 -1.98
C THR A 185 -14.75 -0.17 -1.56
N ARG A 186 -13.84 -0.51 -2.47
CA ARG A 186 -12.86 -1.57 -2.26
C ARG A 186 -11.68 -1.48 -3.21
N ILE A 187 -10.53 -1.97 -2.75
CA ILE A 187 -9.40 -2.32 -3.62
C ILE A 187 -9.28 -3.84 -3.69
N VAL A 188 -9.12 -4.37 -4.90
CA VAL A 188 -8.95 -5.79 -5.17
C VAL A 188 -7.66 -5.96 -5.93
N GLY A 189 -6.74 -6.77 -5.42
CA GLY A 189 -5.49 -7.11 -6.08
C GLY A 189 -5.30 -8.59 -6.21
N THR A 190 -4.37 -8.98 -7.07
CA THR A 190 -3.94 -10.36 -7.22
C THR A 190 -2.62 -10.58 -6.49
N ILE A 191 -2.50 -11.67 -5.74
CA ILE A 191 -1.27 -12.09 -5.05
C ILE A 191 -0.79 -13.39 -5.67
N ASN A 192 0.52 -13.52 -5.86
CA ASN A 192 1.11 -14.76 -6.34
C ASN A 192 1.42 -15.73 -5.18
N CYS A 193 0.79 -16.89 -5.22
CA CYS A 193 0.86 -17.96 -4.24
C CYS A 193 1.48 -19.21 -4.85
N GLY A 194 2.82 -19.22 -4.98
CA GLY A 194 3.55 -20.39 -5.44
C GLY A 194 3.17 -20.87 -6.85
N GLY A 195 2.70 -19.96 -7.72
CA GLY A 195 2.22 -20.26 -9.07
C GLY A 195 0.71 -20.08 -9.25
N ASN A 196 -0.07 -20.09 -8.15
CA ASN A 196 -1.48 -19.75 -8.19
C ASN A 196 -1.69 -18.24 -7.95
N ARG A 197 -2.70 -17.66 -8.60
CA ARG A 197 -3.10 -16.28 -8.37
C ARG A 197 -4.29 -16.26 -7.42
N GLU A 198 -4.13 -15.65 -6.26
CA GLU A 198 -5.19 -15.51 -5.27
C GLU A 198 -5.66 -14.04 -5.24
N GLY A 199 -6.98 -13.83 -5.19
CA GLY A 199 -7.56 -12.49 -5.13
C GLY A 199 -7.67 -12.00 -3.69
N HIS A 200 -7.13 -10.82 -3.41
CA HIS A 200 -7.24 -10.14 -2.12
C HIS A 200 -8.08 -8.88 -2.25
N GLU A 201 -9.02 -8.72 -1.32
CA GLU A 201 -9.97 -7.63 -1.31
C GLU A 201 -9.89 -6.90 0.03
N ILE A 202 -9.72 -5.58 -0.03
CA ILE A 202 -9.87 -4.69 1.12
C ILE A 202 -11.09 -3.83 0.89
N ARG A 203 -12.04 -3.88 1.83
CA ARG A 203 -13.28 -3.10 1.78
C ARG A 203 -13.22 -1.92 2.76
N VAL A 204 -13.69 -0.77 2.30
CA VAL A 204 -14.03 0.33 3.21
C VAL A 204 -15.30 -0.06 3.95
N PRO A 205 -15.33 -0.03 5.30
CA PRO A 205 -16.55 -0.34 6.03
C PRO A 205 -17.63 0.70 5.70
N ALA A 206 -18.84 0.24 5.38
CA ALA A 206 -19.87 1.08 4.80
C ALA A 206 -20.29 2.26 5.67
N LYS A 207 -20.25 2.10 7.01
CA LYS A 207 -20.50 3.19 7.98
C LYS A 207 -19.62 4.43 7.82
N TRP A 208 -18.47 4.30 7.15
CA TRP A 208 -17.54 5.40 6.88
C TRP A 208 -17.82 6.11 5.55
N ILE A 209 -18.67 5.54 4.68
CA ILE A 209 -18.99 6.11 3.37
C ILE A 209 -20.06 7.18 3.56
N LYS A 210 -19.62 8.36 4.02
CA LYS A 210 -20.43 9.53 4.36
C LYS A 210 -19.77 10.79 3.81
N SER A 211 -20.53 11.88 3.68
CA SER A 211 -20.03 13.15 3.17
C SER A 211 -18.86 13.66 4.02
N GLY A 212 -17.78 14.12 3.37
CA GLY A 212 -16.58 14.61 4.04
C GLY A 212 -15.65 13.51 4.55
N THR A 213 -15.87 12.24 4.20
CA THR A 213 -14.90 11.18 4.51
C THR A 213 -13.82 11.08 3.45
N LEU A 214 -12.55 11.07 3.89
CA LEU A 214 -11.38 10.66 3.11
C LEU A 214 -10.90 9.28 3.59
N VAL A 215 -10.69 8.37 2.65
CA VAL A 215 -10.06 7.06 2.90
C VAL A 215 -8.80 6.96 2.10
N GLU A 216 -7.68 6.65 2.74
CA GLU A 216 -6.39 6.51 2.09
C GLU A 216 -5.85 5.09 2.30
N PHE A 217 -5.45 4.46 1.20
CA PHE A 217 -4.73 3.19 1.17
C PHE A 217 -3.29 3.43 0.79
N GLU A 218 -2.36 2.96 1.61
CA GLU A 218 -0.94 3.06 1.36
C GLU A 218 -0.29 1.68 1.43
N ALA A 219 0.55 1.34 0.45
CA ALA A 219 1.20 0.04 0.42
C ALA A 219 2.23 -0.07 1.56
N ILE A 220 2.13 -1.14 2.35
CA ILE A 220 3.17 -1.53 3.31
C ILE A 220 4.33 -2.04 2.48
N GLY A 221 5.36 -1.22 2.30
CA GLY A 221 6.60 -1.64 1.65
C GLY A 221 7.16 -2.91 2.29
N GLU A 222 7.80 -3.77 1.48
CA GLU A 222 8.30 -5.10 1.89
C GLU A 222 9.35 -5.06 3.00
N ILE A 223 9.84 -3.89 3.37
CA ILE A 223 11.01 -3.72 4.24
C ILE A 223 10.69 -4.10 5.69
N CYS A 224 9.66 -3.48 6.29
CA CYS A 224 9.39 -3.68 7.71
C CYS A 224 8.74 -5.02 8.02
N SER A 225 8.03 -5.61 7.05
CA SER A 225 7.38 -6.92 7.23
C SER A 225 8.38 -8.06 7.45
N GLN A 226 9.66 -7.85 7.18
CA GLN A 226 10.71 -8.84 7.47
C GLN A 226 11.01 -8.95 8.97
N TYR A 227 10.64 -7.95 9.76
CA TYR A 227 10.93 -7.86 11.19
C TYR A 227 9.65 -8.13 11.98
N ASN A 228 9.52 -9.36 12.48
CA ASN A 228 8.30 -9.85 13.13
C ASN A 228 8.34 -9.76 14.67
N THR A 229 9.29 -9.03 15.24
CA THR A 229 9.40 -8.85 16.69
C THR A 229 9.52 -7.39 17.07
N SER A 230 9.04 -7.03 18.26
CA SER A 230 9.18 -5.70 18.84
C SER A 230 10.64 -5.28 19.04
N GLU A 231 11.55 -6.25 19.19
CA GLU A 231 12.98 -6.02 19.39
C GLU A 231 13.71 -5.74 18.08
N THR A 232 13.35 -6.46 17.00
CA THR A 232 14.02 -6.32 15.70
C THR A 232 13.44 -5.20 14.85
N CYS A 233 12.17 -4.85 15.06
CA CYS A 233 11.47 -3.85 14.25
C CYS A 233 12.07 -2.44 14.35
N PRO A 234 12.31 -1.85 15.54
CA PRO A 234 12.89 -0.51 15.63
C PRO A 234 14.31 -0.41 15.06
N ASN A 235 15.03 -1.53 15.06
CA ASN A 235 16.40 -1.62 14.53
C ASN A 235 16.41 -1.73 13.00
N ALA A 236 15.26 -1.98 12.37
CA ALA A 236 15.12 -1.99 10.93
C ALA A 236 14.98 -0.55 10.41
N THR A 237 16.12 0.07 10.12
CA THR A 237 16.15 1.29 9.30
C THR A 237 16.78 0.92 7.97
N ILE A 238 16.01 0.99 6.89
CA ILE A 238 16.57 0.85 5.54
C ILE A 238 16.32 2.17 4.81
N TRP A 239 17.42 2.80 4.41
CA TRP A 239 17.46 4.12 3.79
C TRP A 239 16.97 5.22 4.72
N ASN A 240 15.86 5.88 4.37
CA ASN A 240 15.24 6.97 5.14
C ASN A 240 13.93 6.53 5.80
N THR A 241 13.66 5.22 5.79
CA THR A 241 12.43 4.66 6.31
C THR A 241 12.70 4.02 7.66
N THR A 242 12.08 4.54 8.70
CA THR A 242 12.09 3.96 10.03
C THR A 242 10.95 2.97 10.16
N CYS A 243 11.26 1.76 10.63
CA CYS A 243 10.25 0.81 11.01
C CYS A 243 9.85 1.01 12.48
N THR A 244 8.56 0.96 12.78
CA THR A 244 8.04 1.06 14.15
C THR A 244 7.17 -0.13 14.47
N TRP A 245 7.33 -0.66 15.68
CA TRP A 245 6.51 -1.75 16.17
C TRP A 245 5.14 -1.21 16.58
N CYS A 246 4.08 -1.75 15.99
CA CYS A 246 2.71 -1.48 16.41
C CYS A 246 2.29 -2.58 17.40
N GLU A 247 2.25 -2.26 18.70
CA GLU A 247 1.92 -3.24 19.75
C GLU A 247 0.57 -3.90 19.50
N LYS A 248 -0.47 -3.11 19.21
CA LYS A 248 -1.82 -3.61 18.97
C LYS A 248 -1.97 -4.42 17.69
N GLY A 249 -1.12 -4.18 16.70
CA GLY A 249 -1.11 -4.92 15.44
C GLY A 249 -0.21 -6.16 15.45
N GLU A 250 0.63 -6.30 16.49
CA GLU A 250 1.75 -7.25 16.57
C GLU A 250 2.57 -7.30 15.27
N LYS A 251 2.78 -6.13 14.67
CA LYS A 251 3.40 -5.99 13.34
C LYS A 251 4.32 -4.78 13.29
N CYS A 252 5.38 -4.96 12.53
CA CYS A 252 6.30 -3.90 12.19
C CYS A 252 5.81 -3.14 10.96
N ILE A 253 5.65 -1.84 11.10
CA ILE A 253 5.13 -0.95 10.05
C ILE A 253 6.19 0.06 9.62
N ILE A 254 6.09 0.51 8.37
CA ILE A 254 6.88 1.62 7.85
C ILE A 254 6.32 2.93 8.39
N MET A 255 7.19 3.82 8.88
CA MET A 255 6.88 5.21 9.13
C MET A 255 7.47 6.10 8.03
N TYR A 256 6.64 7.01 7.50
CA TYR A 256 7.11 8.10 6.67
C TYR A 256 7.15 9.40 7.50
N ASN A 257 8.32 10.04 7.54
CA ASN A 257 8.51 11.42 8.01
C ASN A 257 7.94 11.79 9.40
N ASN A 258 8.23 11.02 10.46
CA ASN A 258 7.95 11.35 11.88
C ASN A 258 6.51 11.75 12.27
N GLN A 259 5.58 11.88 11.33
CA GLN A 259 4.25 12.45 11.58
C GLN A 259 3.23 11.37 11.98
N ASP A 260 3.50 10.11 11.66
CA ASP A 260 2.70 8.96 12.10
C ASP A 260 3.06 8.46 13.51
N THR A 261 3.85 9.22 14.27
CA THR A 261 4.40 8.81 15.58
C THR A 261 3.35 8.64 16.68
N HIS A 262 2.15 9.18 16.51
CA HIS A 262 1.11 9.12 17.54
C HIS A 262 0.21 7.88 17.44
N ASP A 263 -0.07 7.37 16.24
CA ASP A 263 -1.19 6.42 16.07
C ASP A 263 -0.84 4.96 16.40
N CYS A 264 0.43 4.60 16.51
CA CYS A 264 0.85 3.25 16.90
C CYS A 264 1.43 3.16 18.31
N ARG A 265 1.60 4.30 19.00
CA ARG A 265 2.20 4.40 20.33
C ARG A 265 1.17 4.65 21.44
N VAL A 266 -0.08 4.22 21.29
CA VAL A 266 -1.06 4.36 22.39
C VAL A 266 -0.53 3.58 23.59
N GLU A 267 -0.03 4.35 24.55
CA GLU A 267 0.72 3.91 25.72
C GLU A 267 -0.10 2.92 26.54
N LYS A 268 0.59 1.90 27.07
CA LYS A 268 0.24 1.31 28.36
C LYS A 268 -0.05 2.47 29.32
N THR A 269 -1.32 2.69 29.64
CA THR A 269 -1.66 3.38 30.87
C THR A 269 -1.05 2.58 31.99
N SER A 270 0.08 3.05 32.50
CA SER A 270 0.68 2.54 33.71
C SER A 270 -0.32 2.79 34.83
N ASP A 271 -0.94 1.72 35.33
CA ASP A 271 -1.58 1.71 36.64
C ASP A 271 -0.51 2.01 37.68
N VAL A 272 -0.27 3.30 37.91
CA VAL A 272 0.47 3.83 39.05
C VAL A 272 -0.49 4.76 39.76
N ASN A 273 -1.16 4.17 40.73
CA ASN A 273 -1.34 4.68 42.08
C ASN A 273 -1.88 6.11 42.26
N ASP A 274 -2.89 6.12 43.13
CA ASP A 274 -3.07 7.07 44.21
C ASP A 274 -4.10 8.20 44.04
N LEU A 275 -5.19 7.95 44.76
CA LEU A 275 -5.94 8.89 45.60
C LEU A 275 -6.87 9.89 44.92
N ASN A 276 -8.15 9.50 45.00
CA ASN A 276 -9.21 10.20 45.72
C ASN A 276 -9.67 11.59 45.26
N SER A 277 -11.00 11.61 45.10
CA SER A 277 -11.94 12.65 45.49
C SER A 277 -12.42 13.58 44.37
N SER A 278 -13.67 13.29 44.01
CA SER A 278 -14.59 14.11 43.23
C SER A 278 -14.68 15.56 43.69
N THR A 279 -14.83 16.49 42.75
CA THR A 279 -15.81 17.57 42.88
C THR A 279 -16.29 18.02 41.51
N THR A 280 -17.60 17.91 41.29
CA THR A 280 -18.35 18.42 40.13
C THR A 280 -18.55 19.92 40.29
N THR A 281 -18.37 20.72 39.24
CA THR A 281 -18.97 22.06 39.14
C THR A 281 -19.31 22.36 37.68
N GLU A 282 -20.54 22.83 37.49
CA GLU A 282 -21.26 23.07 36.24
C GLU A 282 -20.75 24.28 35.44
N HIS A 283 -21.08 24.23 34.14
CA HIS A 283 -21.39 25.30 33.19
C HIS A 283 -20.73 26.69 33.27
N GLY A 284 -20.06 27.04 32.16
CA GLY A 284 -19.98 28.40 31.64
C GLY A 284 -19.85 28.36 30.11
N GLU A 285 -20.93 28.66 29.40
CA GLU A 285 -20.88 28.99 27.97
C GLU A 285 -20.05 30.27 27.79
N THR A 286 -19.10 30.29 26.87
CA THR A 286 -18.59 31.55 26.29
C THR A 286 -18.21 31.34 24.84
N THR A 287 -19.03 31.93 23.98
CA THR A 287 -18.79 32.23 22.57
C THR A 287 -17.65 33.23 22.46
N SER A 288 -16.54 32.82 21.86
CA SER A 288 -15.56 33.65 21.15
C SER A 288 -14.79 32.70 20.22
N GLY A 289 -14.92 32.80 18.89
CA GLY A 289 -14.50 33.96 18.14
C GLY A 289 -12.99 33.89 17.89
N ILE A 290 -12.52 32.85 17.21
CA ILE A 290 -11.15 32.78 16.67
C ILE A 290 -11.23 32.45 15.18
N THR A 291 -11.22 33.55 14.45
CA THR A 291 -10.69 33.83 13.11
C THR A 291 -10.08 32.66 12.33
N GLU A 292 -10.63 32.50 11.12
CA GLU A 292 -10.00 31.89 9.95
C GLU A 292 -8.54 32.35 9.80
N VAL A 293 -7.60 31.40 9.79
CA VAL A 293 -6.24 31.65 9.29
C VAL A 293 -6.02 30.78 8.07
N GLN A 294 -6.07 31.44 6.93
CA GLN A 294 -5.70 30.95 5.62
C GLN A 294 -4.25 30.41 5.62
N VAL A 295 -4.08 29.12 5.37
CA VAL A 295 -2.79 28.51 5.01
C VAL A 295 -3.00 27.72 3.72
N SER A 296 -3.24 28.46 2.63
CA SER A 296 -3.40 27.91 1.28
C SER A 296 -3.06 29.00 0.26
N GLU A 297 -1.85 29.55 0.34
CA GLU A 297 -1.21 30.28 -0.76
C GLU A 297 0.20 30.59 -0.29
N ASN A 298 1.20 29.96 -0.92
CA ASN A 298 2.64 30.29 -0.95
C ASN A 298 3.49 29.02 -1.12
N LEU A 299 3.31 28.30 -2.23
CA LEU A 299 4.37 27.44 -2.77
C LEU A 299 4.28 27.39 -4.30
N MET A 300 4.28 28.56 -4.93
CA MET A 300 4.31 28.67 -6.39
C MET A 300 5.00 29.98 -6.82
N LYS A 301 6.33 30.04 -6.65
CA LYS A 301 7.26 30.91 -7.39
C LYS A 301 8.67 30.73 -6.81
N THR A 302 9.69 30.83 -7.67
CA THR A 302 11.11 30.46 -7.46
C THR A 302 11.27 28.94 -7.57
N THR A 303 11.67 28.36 -8.70
CA THR A 303 12.94 28.60 -9.40
C THR A 303 12.76 28.31 -10.90
N GLU A 304 12.74 29.37 -11.72
CA GLU A 304 13.18 29.29 -13.11
C GLU A 304 14.71 29.29 -13.13
N GLU A 305 15.28 28.67 -14.17
CA GLU A 305 16.71 28.52 -14.45
C GLU A 305 17.40 27.36 -13.73
N THR A 306 17.37 26.19 -14.37
CA THR A 306 18.52 25.35 -14.76
C THR A 306 17.98 23.93 -14.99
N ASP A 307 18.02 23.42 -16.23
CA ASP A 307 18.14 21.98 -16.59
C ASP A 307 17.61 21.70 -18.00
N LYS A 308 18.34 22.22 -18.99
CA LYS A 308 18.34 21.70 -20.37
C LYS A 308 19.49 20.70 -20.54
N GLN A 309 19.58 19.63 -19.75
CA GLN A 309 20.56 18.56 -20.02
C GLN A 309 20.32 17.24 -19.25
N SER A 310 19.28 16.46 -19.56
CA SER A 310 19.18 15.08 -19.02
C SER A 310 18.42 14.04 -19.84
N THR A 311 18.14 14.30 -21.11
CA THR A 311 17.22 13.44 -21.89
C THR A 311 17.90 12.35 -22.76
N THR A 312 19.19 12.05 -22.56
CA THR A 312 19.89 11.08 -23.43
C THR A 312 20.71 9.98 -22.73
N LYS A 313 20.77 9.91 -21.40
CA LYS A 313 21.59 8.90 -20.68
C LYS A 313 20.83 7.68 -20.12
N THR A 314 19.50 7.73 -20.02
CA THR A 314 18.74 6.72 -19.25
C THR A 314 18.56 5.37 -19.98
N THR A 315 18.88 5.28 -21.26
CA THR A 315 18.71 4.04 -22.04
C THR A 315 19.93 3.11 -21.98
N GLU A 316 21.12 3.60 -21.66
CA GLU A 316 22.34 2.76 -21.54
C GLU A 316 22.51 2.13 -20.14
N GLU A 317 22.14 2.84 -19.06
CA GLU A 317 22.29 2.33 -17.68
C GLU A 317 21.46 1.07 -17.42
N ASN A 318 20.31 0.93 -18.09
CA ASN A 318 19.42 -0.21 -17.93
C ASN A 318 19.97 -1.51 -18.57
N LYS A 319 20.91 -1.40 -19.53
CA LYS A 319 21.66 -2.57 -20.04
C LYS A 319 22.80 -2.96 -19.11
N GLN A 320 23.46 -1.99 -18.49
CA GLN A 320 24.61 -2.23 -17.61
C GLN A 320 24.18 -2.92 -16.30
N HIS A 321 23.02 -2.55 -15.74
CA HIS A 321 22.49 -3.17 -14.52
C HIS A 321 22.07 -4.64 -14.72
N LYS A 322 21.58 -5.01 -15.91
CA LYS A 322 21.25 -6.42 -16.24
C LYS A 322 22.50 -7.30 -16.37
N SER A 323 23.60 -6.75 -16.89
CA SER A 323 24.87 -7.48 -17.04
C SER A 323 25.50 -7.84 -15.69
N HIS A 324 25.50 -6.89 -14.75
CA HIS A 324 26.05 -7.12 -13.42
C HIS A 324 25.26 -8.19 -12.64
N TRP A 325 23.94 -8.19 -12.74
CA TRP A 325 23.12 -9.21 -12.08
C TRP A 325 23.44 -10.64 -12.58
N TYR A 326 23.68 -10.80 -13.88
CA TYR A 326 24.05 -12.10 -14.45
C TYR A 326 25.41 -12.61 -13.93
N LEU A 327 26.43 -11.74 -13.91
CA LEU A 327 27.77 -12.08 -13.42
C LEU A 327 27.76 -12.50 -11.94
N TYR A 328 27.05 -11.78 -11.08
CA TYR A 328 27.06 -12.03 -9.64
C TYR A 328 26.11 -13.14 -9.18
N VAL A 329 25.05 -13.45 -9.93
CA VAL A 329 24.06 -14.48 -9.52
C VAL A 329 24.26 -15.78 -10.29
N VAL A 330 24.45 -15.73 -11.61
CA VAL A 330 24.47 -16.95 -12.44
C VAL A 330 25.78 -17.71 -12.29
N ILE A 331 26.93 -17.02 -12.24
CA ILE A 331 28.25 -17.68 -12.14
C ILE A 331 28.40 -18.45 -10.82
N PRO A 332 28.09 -17.90 -9.63
CA PRO A 332 28.19 -18.67 -8.39
C PRO A 332 27.23 -19.86 -8.36
N LEU A 333 26.04 -19.72 -8.96
CA LEU A 333 25.05 -20.79 -9.00
C LEU A 333 25.53 -21.95 -9.88
N VAL A 334 26.09 -21.66 -11.06
CA VAL A 334 26.72 -22.66 -11.93
C VAL A 334 27.94 -23.30 -11.25
N ALA A 335 28.81 -22.52 -10.60
CA ALA A 335 29.96 -23.06 -9.86
C ALA A 335 29.53 -23.98 -8.71
N SER A 336 28.45 -23.64 -7.99
CA SER A 336 27.90 -24.47 -6.91
C SER A 336 27.37 -25.82 -7.42
N LEU A 337 26.71 -25.84 -8.58
CA LEU A 337 26.26 -27.07 -9.23
C LEU A 337 27.44 -27.97 -9.61
N PHE A 338 28.52 -27.41 -10.13
CA PHE A 338 29.73 -28.18 -10.45
C PHE A 338 30.38 -28.81 -9.20
N LEU A 339 30.48 -28.06 -8.09
CA LEU A 339 31.02 -28.57 -6.83
C LEU A 339 30.17 -29.71 -6.25
N ILE A 340 28.84 -29.59 -6.31
CA ILE A 340 27.91 -30.65 -5.89
C ILE A 340 28.07 -31.89 -6.78
N CYS A 341 28.17 -31.72 -8.10
CA CYS A 341 28.39 -32.83 -9.02
C CYS A 341 29.72 -33.56 -8.77
N ILE A 342 30.81 -32.82 -8.56
CA ILE A 342 32.13 -33.41 -8.24
C ILE A 342 32.06 -34.16 -6.90
N GLY A 343 31.42 -33.57 -5.88
CA GLY A 343 31.19 -34.23 -4.59
C GLY A 343 30.41 -35.54 -4.71
N CYS A 344 29.33 -35.54 -5.50
CA CYS A 344 28.54 -36.75 -5.79
C CYS A 344 29.35 -37.84 -6.52
N ILE A 345 30.22 -37.46 -7.46
CA ILE A 345 31.09 -38.41 -8.18
C ILE A 345 32.11 -39.04 -7.23
N ILE A 346 32.79 -38.22 -6.41
CA ILE A 346 33.76 -38.69 -5.42
C ILE A 346 33.07 -39.60 -4.39
N TRP A 347 31.90 -39.20 -3.89
CA TRP A 347 31.10 -39.99 -2.95
C TRP A 347 30.71 -41.35 -3.54
N ARG A 348 30.22 -41.40 -4.79
CA ARG A 348 29.93 -42.65 -5.50
C ARG A 348 31.18 -43.52 -5.70
N TRP A 349 32.32 -42.91 -5.98
CA TRP A 349 33.59 -43.63 -6.15
C TRP A 349 34.06 -44.26 -4.84
N LEU A 350 33.97 -43.53 -3.72
CA LEU A 350 34.30 -44.05 -2.38
C LEU A 350 33.36 -45.18 -1.94
N LEU A 351 32.05 -45.05 -2.20
CA LEU A 351 31.06 -46.11 -1.93
C LEU A 351 31.36 -47.40 -2.72
N ARG A 352 31.75 -47.29 -4.00
CA ARG A 352 32.15 -48.47 -4.79
C ARG A 352 33.41 -49.12 -4.23
N ARG A 353 34.39 -48.33 -3.77
CA ARG A 353 35.64 -48.87 -3.20
C ARG A 353 35.39 -49.63 -1.90
N LYS A 354 34.49 -49.18 -1.04
CA LYS A 354 34.14 -49.89 0.20
C LYS A 354 33.53 -51.27 -0.06
N ARG A 355 32.73 -51.40 -1.13
CA ARG A 355 32.09 -52.67 -1.51
C ARG A 355 33.02 -53.66 -2.24
N SER A 356 34.27 -53.27 -2.55
CA SER A 356 35.28 -54.14 -3.16
C SER A 356 36.23 -54.76 -2.13
N ASN A 357 36.20 -54.30 -0.89
CA ASN A 357 37.09 -54.74 0.19
C ASN A 357 36.36 -55.60 1.26
N GLU A 358 35.08 -55.88 1.04
CA GLU A 358 34.31 -56.97 1.65
C GLU A 358 34.12 -58.04 0.57
#